data_AF-A0A1V9ZUC3-F1
#
_entry.id   AF-A0A1V9ZUC3-F1
#
_cell.length_a   1.000
_cell.length_b   1.000
_cell.length_c   1.000
_cell.angle_alpha   90.00
_cell.angle_beta   90.00
_cell.angle_gamma   90.00
#
_symmetry.space_group_name_H-M   'P 1'
#
loop_
_entity.id
_entity.type
_entity.pdbx_description
1 polymer ?
#
loop_
_entity_poly.entity_id
_entity_poly.type
_entity_poly.pdbx_seq_one_letter_code
_entity_poly.pdbx_strand_id
1 'polypeptide(L)'
;MMLPSYGSSSHEHDSLLERRPQQSVSRSAVLVVLNFIVAGGIGVSMYTSLQRYDALSAKLDTYLSHVPAAMTSLRHEGGHLPSKYAVQHVTPRKDQSSRGTCWDFSTIGVLEQSYRAHGLARGWLEEDEYVSFSEQAYGVEVMELCTGDPQSPQQVACRVAGDAVTRIDNP
;
A
#
# COMPACT_ATOMS: atom_id res chain seq x y z
N MET A 1 -18.52 25.28 53.58
CA MET A 1 -18.75 26.72 53.38
C MET A 1 -19.70 26.87 52.18
N MET A 2 -20.87 27.47 52.43
CA MET A 2 -21.90 27.96 51.50
C MET A 2 -22.68 27.00 50.56
N LEU A 3 -23.98 26.91 50.84
CA LEU A 3 -25.12 26.57 49.96
C LEU A 3 -25.34 27.66 48.88
N PRO A 4 -26.15 27.38 47.84
CA PRO A 4 -27.57 27.84 47.81
C PRO A 4 -28.51 26.70 47.29
N SER A 5 -29.77 26.48 47.66
CA SER A 5 -30.96 27.26 48.06
C SER A 5 -31.64 28.13 46.98
N TYR A 6 -32.76 27.59 46.47
CA TYR A 6 -34.10 28.21 46.27
C TYR A 6 -34.60 28.74 44.90
N GLY A 7 -35.84 28.31 44.55
CA GLY A 7 -36.82 28.94 43.65
C GLY A 7 -37.34 28.02 42.52
N SER A 8 -38.45 27.25 42.65
CA SER A 8 -39.91 27.62 42.57
C SER A 8 -40.32 28.10 41.16
N SER A 9 -41.41 27.71 40.47
CA SER A 9 -42.64 26.93 40.71
C SER A 9 -43.24 26.53 39.35
N SER A 10 -44.00 25.44 39.37
CA SER A 10 -44.91 24.90 38.35
C SER A 10 -46.03 25.85 37.89
N HIS A 11 -46.59 25.60 36.69
CA HIS A 11 -48.01 25.64 36.25
C HIS A 11 -48.09 25.98 34.73
N GLU A 12 -48.46 25.04 33.86
CA GLU A 12 -49.85 24.68 33.45
C GLU A 12 -50.17 25.33 32.09
N HIS A 13 -50.02 24.58 30.99
CA HIS A 13 -51.12 24.00 30.22
C HIS A 13 -52.30 24.96 30.02
N ASP A 14 -52.30 25.69 28.90
CA ASP A 14 -53.49 25.87 28.05
C ASP A 14 -53.20 26.82 26.88
N SER A 15 -52.81 26.26 25.74
CA SER A 15 -52.85 26.97 24.43
C SER A 15 -52.92 25.97 23.27
N LEU A 16 -53.61 24.83 23.46
CA LEU A 16 -53.76 23.77 22.45
C LEU A 16 -55.03 23.93 21.59
N LEU A 17 -55.43 25.17 21.25
CA LEU A 17 -56.46 25.40 20.22
C LEU A 17 -56.20 26.73 19.48
N GLU A 18 -55.17 26.78 18.65
CA GLU A 18 -55.15 27.75 17.54
C GLU A 18 -54.72 27.08 16.23
N ARG A 19 -55.69 26.48 15.56
CA ARG A 19 -55.56 25.95 14.20
C ARG A 19 -55.64 27.13 13.23
N ARG A 20 -54.49 27.70 12.87
CA ARG A 20 -54.37 28.64 11.74
C ARG A 20 -54.10 27.84 10.45
N PRO A 21 -55.05 27.72 9.50
CA PRO A 21 -54.75 27.12 8.21
C PRO A 21 -54.03 28.16 7.33
N GLN A 22 -53.21 27.70 6.39
CA GLN A 22 -52.44 28.47 5.39
C GLN A 22 -51.02 28.92 5.77
N GLN A 23 -50.07 27.99 5.77
CA GLN A 23 -48.67 28.28 5.42
C GLN A 23 -47.81 27.06 5.02
N SER A 24 -48.35 25.83 5.10
CA SER A 24 -47.59 24.59 4.82
C SER A 24 -47.41 24.28 3.33
N VAL A 25 -48.39 24.61 2.47
CA VAL A 25 -48.35 24.25 1.04
C VAL A 25 -47.22 24.97 0.29
N SER A 26 -46.93 26.22 0.65
CA SER A 26 -45.86 27.02 0.02
C SER A 26 -44.46 26.47 0.31
N ARG A 27 -44.20 26.03 1.55
CA ARG A 27 -42.90 25.46 1.94
C ARG A 27 -42.66 24.10 1.31
N SER A 28 -43.68 23.25 1.22
CA SER A 28 -43.59 21.95 0.55
C SER A 28 -43.37 22.09 -0.96
N ALA A 29 -44.05 23.02 -1.63
CA ALA A 29 -43.86 23.28 -3.06
C ALA A 29 -42.43 23.76 -3.37
N VAL A 30 -41.87 24.65 -2.53
CA VAL A 30 -40.49 25.13 -2.68
C VAL A 30 -39.47 23.99 -2.52
N LEU A 31 -39.65 23.11 -1.53
CA LEU A 31 -38.76 21.96 -1.33
C LEU A 31 -38.81 20.97 -2.49
N VAL A 32 -39.99 20.72 -3.07
CA VAL A 32 -40.14 19.83 -4.23
C VAL A 32 -39.41 20.40 -5.44
N VAL A 33 -39.57 21.70 -5.73
CA VAL A 33 -38.87 22.37 -6.84
C VAL A 33 -37.36 22.32 -6.65
N LEU A 34 -36.86 22.56 -5.43
CA LEU A 34 -35.42 22.47 -5.14
C LEU A 34 -34.86 21.06 -5.36
N ASN A 35 -35.58 20.00 -4.98
CA ASN A 35 -35.16 18.62 -5.22
C ASN A 35 -35.08 18.30 -6.72
N PHE A 36 -36.02 18.79 -7.53
CA PHE A 36 -35.97 18.61 -8.99
C PHE A 36 -34.78 19.35 -9.64
N ILE A 37 -34.44 20.55 -9.15
CA ILE A 37 -33.27 21.29 -9.63
C ILE A 37 -31.97 20.53 -9.29
N VAL A 38 -31.84 20.02 -8.06
CA VAL A 38 -30.68 19.24 -7.64
C VAL A 38 -30.57 17.94 -8.45
N ALA A 39 -31.66 17.19 -8.61
CA ALA A 39 -31.68 15.96 -9.39
C ALA A 39 -31.35 16.22 -10.87
N GLY A 40 -31.85 17.32 -11.45
CA GLY A 40 -31.49 17.76 -12.80
C GLY A 40 -30.00 18.09 -12.92
N GLY A 41 -29.44 18.82 -11.94
CA GLY A 41 -28.00 19.13 -11.90
C GLY A 41 -27.12 17.89 -11.82
N ILE A 42 -27.49 16.90 -11.00
CA ILE A 42 -26.80 15.60 -10.91
C ILE A 42 -26.91 14.85 -12.24
N GLY A 43 -28.09 14.82 -12.86
CA GLY A 43 -28.29 14.17 -14.16
C GLY A 43 -27.40 14.76 -15.26
N VAL A 44 -27.28 16.09 -15.34
CA VAL A 44 -26.39 16.78 -16.29
C VAL A 44 -24.92 16.49 -15.97
N SER A 45 -24.53 16.51 -14.69
CA SER A 45 -23.17 16.17 -14.27
C SER A 45 -22.80 14.72 -14.62
N MET A 46 -23.73 13.78 -14.42
CA MET A 46 -23.53 12.38 -14.79
C MET A 46 -23.43 12.20 -16.31
N TYR A 47 -24.31 12.86 -17.09
CA TYR A 47 -24.27 12.80 -18.55
C TYR A 47 -22.96 13.32 -19.12
N THR A 48 -22.48 14.47 -18.64
CA THR A 48 -21.18 15.03 -19.07
C THR A 48 -20.00 14.16 -18.64
N SER A 49 -20.10 13.48 -17.49
CA SER A 49 -19.10 12.52 -17.03
C SER A 49 -19.06 11.27 -17.91
N LEU A 50 -20.22 10.71 -18.30
CA LEU A 50 -20.32 9.58 -19.21
C LEU A 50 -19.70 9.88 -20.59
N GLN A 51 -19.98 11.05 -21.15
CA GLN A 51 -19.36 11.50 -22.42
C GLN A 51 -17.83 11.60 -22.34
N ARG A 52 -17.28 11.96 -21.16
CA ARG A 52 -15.82 11.97 -20.95
C ARG A 52 -15.23 10.57 -20.85
N TYR A 53 -15.97 9.62 -20.27
CA TYR A 53 -15.54 8.22 -20.22
C TYR A 53 -15.49 7.61 -21.62
N ASP A 54 -16.47 7.88 -22.48
CA ASP A 54 -16.47 7.41 -23.88
C ASP A 54 -15.30 8.00 -24.68
N ALA A 55 -14.98 9.27 -24.46
CA ALA A 55 -13.82 9.90 -25.08
C ALA A 55 -12.48 9.33 -24.55
N LEU A 56 -12.43 8.90 -23.28
CA LEU A 56 -11.25 8.29 -22.68
C LEU A 56 -11.06 6.84 -23.16
N SER A 57 -12.14 6.06 -23.26
CA SER A 57 -12.08 4.69 -23.76
C SER A 57 -11.63 4.64 -25.22
N ALA A 58 -12.16 5.53 -26.07
CA ALA A 58 -11.70 5.66 -27.46
C ALA A 58 -10.20 6.00 -27.56
N LYS A 59 -9.70 6.87 -26.67
CA LYS A 59 -8.26 7.16 -26.59
C LYS A 59 -7.46 5.95 -26.11
N LEU A 60 -7.94 5.22 -25.10
CA LEU A 60 -7.29 4.03 -24.58
C LEU A 60 -7.21 2.91 -25.62
N ASP A 61 -8.27 2.68 -26.39
CA ASP A 61 -8.28 1.72 -27.50
C ASP A 61 -7.30 2.13 -28.61
N THR A 62 -7.17 3.43 -28.86
CA THR A 62 -6.15 3.96 -29.79
C THR A 62 -4.74 3.68 -29.25
N TYR A 63 -4.46 3.96 -27.98
CA TYR A 63 -3.16 3.62 -27.38
C TYR A 63 -2.89 2.11 -27.42
N LEU A 64 -3.86 1.28 -27.03
CA LEU A 64 -3.72 -0.17 -27.00
C LEU A 64 -3.59 -0.80 -28.39
N SER A 65 -4.14 -0.19 -29.44
CA SER A 65 -3.98 -0.67 -30.82
C SER A 65 -2.61 -0.36 -31.43
N HIS A 66 -1.86 0.60 -30.87
CA HIS A 66 -0.48 0.91 -31.27
C HIS A 66 0.60 0.16 -30.46
N VAL A 67 0.27 -0.40 -29.30
CA VAL A 67 1.19 -1.20 -28.47
C VAL A 67 1.70 -2.49 -29.14
N PRO A 68 0.93 -3.24 -29.96
CA PRO A 68 1.39 -4.51 -30.53
C PRO A 68 2.59 -4.30 -31.45
N ALA A 69 2.61 -3.23 -32.23
CA ALA A 69 3.71 -2.95 -33.17
C ALA A 69 5.02 -2.56 -32.45
N ALA A 70 4.93 -1.72 -31.41
CA ALA A 70 6.09 -1.32 -30.61
C ALA A 70 6.67 -2.50 -29.79
N MET A 71 5.81 -3.38 -29.26
CA MET A 71 6.22 -4.56 -28.49
C MET A 71 6.75 -5.69 -29.39
N THR A 72 6.34 -5.74 -30.67
CA THR A 72 6.82 -6.75 -31.63
C THR A 72 8.18 -6.36 -32.23
N SER A 73 8.49 -5.07 -32.36
CA SER A 73 9.79 -4.61 -32.88
C SER A 73 10.95 -4.78 -31.89
N LEU A 74 10.69 -4.87 -30.57
CA LEU A 74 11.71 -5.22 -29.57
C LEU A 74 11.94 -6.74 -29.45
N ARG A 75 11.27 -7.55 -30.26
CA ARG A 75 11.28 -9.01 -30.14
C ARG A 75 12.28 -9.73 -31.06
N HIS A 76 13.14 -9.00 -31.80
CA HIS A 76 13.93 -9.63 -32.87
C HIS A 76 15.44 -9.39 -32.94
N GLU A 77 16.10 -8.76 -31.96
CA GLU A 77 17.59 -8.74 -31.93
C GLU A 77 18.08 -8.77 -30.47
N GLY A 78 17.89 -9.92 -29.81
CA GLY A 78 18.26 -10.13 -28.41
C GLY A 78 17.49 -11.33 -27.85
N GLY A 79 18.22 -12.35 -27.38
CA GLY A 79 17.68 -13.67 -27.03
C GLY A 79 16.30 -13.64 -26.39
N HIS A 80 15.35 -14.36 -27.00
CA HIS A 80 13.96 -14.41 -26.59
C HIS A 80 13.86 -14.98 -25.16
N LEU A 81 13.64 -14.10 -24.17
CA LEU A 81 13.45 -14.51 -22.79
C LEU A 81 12.21 -15.40 -22.67
N PRO A 82 12.22 -16.43 -21.81
CA PRO A 82 11.08 -17.29 -21.63
C PRO A 82 9.90 -16.51 -21.05
N SER A 83 8.67 -16.85 -21.47
CA SER A 83 7.45 -16.20 -20.96
C SER A 83 7.20 -16.47 -19.48
N LYS A 84 7.84 -17.51 -18.92
CA LYS A 84 7.86 -17.88 -17.50
C LYS A 84 9.22 -18.47 -17.17
N TYR A 85 9.77 -18.12 -16.01
CA TYR A 85 11.03 -18.65 -15.51
C TYR A 85 10.88 -19.00 -14.04
N ALA A 86 11.25 -20.23 -13.68
CA ALA A 86 11.31 -20.70 -12.30
C ALA A 86 12.77 -20.93 -11.93
N VAL A 87 13.18 -20.39 -10.78
CA VAL A 87 14.55 -20.52 -10.27
C VAL A 87 14.72 -21.92 -9.67
N GLN A 88 15.80 -22.60 -10.05
CA GLN A 88 16.16 -23.92 -9.54
C GLN A 88 17.01 -23.83 -8.28
N HIS A 89 17.15 -24.94 -7.56
CA HIS A 89 17.99 -25.07 -6.36
C HIS A 89 17.60 -24.14 -5.20
N VAL A 90 16.34 -23.73 -5.14
CA VAL A 90 15.81 -22.94 -4.02
C VAL A 90 15.89 -23.73 -2.72
N THR A 91 16.30 -23.08 -1.64
CA THR A 91 16.33 -23.68 -0.29
C THR A 91 14.95 -23.59 0.38
N PRO A 92 14.68 -24.40 1.42
CA PRO A 92 13.41 -24.37 2.13
C PRO A 92 13.04 -22.97 2.64
N ARG A 93 11.73 -22.69 2.65
CA ARG A 93 11.19 -21.41 3.13
C ARG A 93 11.48 -21.20 4.61
N LYS A 94 11.90 -19.98 4.96
CA LYS A 94 12.11 -19.54 6.35
C LYS A 94 11.11 -18.44 6.74
N ASP A 95 11.01 -18.15 8.05
CA ASP A 95 10.06 -17.17 8.61
C ASP A 95 10.77 -16.11 9.46
N GLN A 96 10.67 -14.86 9.03
CA GLN A 96 11.23 -13.69 9.74
C GLN A 96 10.34 -13.19 10.90
N SER A 97 9.07 -13.62 10.95
CA SER A 97 8.06 -13.08 11.85
C SER A 97 7.96 -11.54 11.73
N SER A 98 7.54 -10.84 12.80
CA SER A 98 7.33 -9.39 12.80
C SER A 98 8.61 -8.57 13.08
N ARG A 99 9.80 -9.05 12.69
CA ARG A 99 11.09 -8.41 13.04
C ARG A 99 11.56 -7.32 12.08
N GLY A 100 10.95 -7.21 10.89
CA GLY A 100 11.39 -6.24 9.87
C GLY A 100 12.72 -6.58 9.20
N THR A 101 13.20 -7.83 9.31
CA THR A 101 14.51 -8.26 8.79
C THR A 101 14.42 -8.85 7.38
N CYS A 102 13.46 -8.45 6.53
CA CYS A 102 13.30 -9.09 5.20
C CYS A 102 14.55 -9.00 4.31
N TRP A 103 15.40 -8.01 4.56
CA TRP A 103 16.66 -7.79 3.85
C TRP A 103 17.70 -8.89 4.14
N ASP A 104 17.78 -9.40 5.37
CA ASP A 104 18.77 -10.43 5.72
C ASP A 104 18.36 -11.79 5.13
N PHE A 105 17.07 -12.17 5.25
CA PHE A 105 16.48 -13.33 4.60
C PHE A 105 16.62 -13.29 3.08
N SER A 106 16.44 -12.13 2.45
CA SER A 106 16.59 -11.98 1.00
C SER A 106 18.03 -12.22 0.56
N THR A 107 19.00 -11.67 1.32
CA THR A 107 20.42 -11.79 0.98
C THR A 107 20.94 -13.21 1.22
N ILE A 108 20.62 -13.79 2.39
CA ILE A 108 20.96 -15.17 2.70
C ILE A 108 20.28 -16.15 1.75
N GLY A 109 19.02 -15.94 1.38
CA GLY A 109 18.33 -16.81 0.43
C GLY A 109 19.02 -16.92 -0.92
N VAL A 110 19.54 -15.80 -1.46
CA VAL A 110 20.33 -15.81 -2.71
C VAL A 110 21.68 -16.51 -2.51
N LEU A 111 22.35 -16.25 -1.38
CA LEU A 111 23.63 -16.91 -1.07
C LEU A 111 23.48 -18.43 -0.95
N GLU A 112 22.49 -18.90 -0.21
CA GLU A 112 22.21 -20.34 -0.05
C GLU A 112 21.83 -21.00 -1.38
N GLN A 113 20.97 -20.36 -2.17
CA GLN A 113 20.56 -20.89 -3.48
C GLN A 113 21.75 -21.00 -4.44
N SER A 114 22.59 -19.97 -4.51
CA SER A 114 23.76 -19.96 -5.37
C SER A 114 24.83 -20.96 -4.91
N TYR A 115 25.03 -21.08 -3.59
CA TYR A 115 25.92 -22.08 -3.02
C TYR A 115 25.43 -23.50 -3.30
N ARG A 116 24.12 -23.77 -3.16
CA ARG A 116 23.54 -25.07 -3.50
C ARG A 116 23.72 -25.42 -4.97
N ALA A 117 23.41 -24.48 -5.87
CA ALA A 117 23.61 -24.67 -7.32
C ALA A 117 25.07 -24.99 -7.66
N HIS A 118 26.01 -24.25 -7.07
CA HIS A 118 27.44 -24.50 -7.27
C HIS A 118 27.92 -25.81 -6.64
N GLY A 119 27.43 -26.14 -5.44
CA GLY A 119 27.78 -27.37 -4.73
C GLY A 119 27.35 -28.62 -5.49
N LEU A 120 26.12 -28.64 -6.04
CA LEU A 120 25.64 -29.71 -6.91
C LEU A 120 26.49 -29.85 -8.17
N ALA A 121 26.81 -28.74 -8.84
CA ALA A 121 27.63 -28.74 -10.06
C ALA A 121 29.07 -29.25 -9.82
N ARG A 122 29.56 -29.20 -8.58
CA ARG A 122 30.90 -29.65 -8.19
C ARG A 122 30.91 -31.01 -7.48
N GLY A 123 29.75 -31.59 -7.19
CA GLY A 123 29.64 -32.81 -6.39
C GLY A 123 30.04 -32.63 -4.92
N TRP A 124 29.83 -31.43 -4.35
CA TRP A 124 30.06 -31.16 -2.92
C TRP A 124 28.83 -31.43 -2.04
N LEU A 125 27.65 -31.42 -2.65
CA LEU A 125 26.36 -31.59 -2.02
C LEU A 125 25.56 -32.60 -2.83
N GLU A 126 24.77 -33.42 -2.15
CA GLU A 126 23.76 -34.28 -2.77
C GLU A 126 22.47 -33.51 -3.09
N GLU A 127 21.58 -34.11 -3.88
CA GLU A 127 20.34 -33.45 -4.34
C GLU A 127 19.41 -33.02 -3.21
N ASP A 128 19.45 -33.66 -2.04
CA ASP A 128 18.65 -33.34 -0.86
C ASP A 128 19.41 -32.50 0.18
N GLU A 129 20.67 -32.16 -0.08
CA GLU A 129 21.52 -31.37 0.82
C GLU A 129 21.54 -29.88 0.46
N TYR A 130 21.75 -29.06 1.49
CA TYR A 130 22.07 -27.64 1.36
C TYR A 130 22.75 -27.13 2.62
N VAL A 131 23.48 -26.03 2.45
CA VAL A 131 24.02 -25.27 3.58
C VAL A 131 22.97 -24.24 4.00
N SER A 132 22.61 -24.26 5.29
CA SER A 132 21.80 -23.21 5.90
C SER A 132 22.71 -22.26 6.66
N PHE A 133 22.74 -20.99 6.26
CA PHE A 133 23.39 -19.93 7.03
C PHE A 133 22.43 -19.38 8.09
N SER A 134 22.99 -18.70 9.09
CA SER A 134 22.21 -18.02 10.14
C SER A 134 21.90 -16.59 9.70
N GLU A 135 20.62 -16.30 9.41
CA GLU A 135 20.16 -14.94 9.12
C GLU A 135 20.44 -13.99 10.26
N GLN A 136 20.25 -14.45 11.51
CA GLN A 136 20.46 -13.61 12.68
C GLN A 136 21.93 -13.25 12.87
N ALA A 137 22.84 -14.21 12.66
CA ALA A 137 24.27 -13.93 12.75
C ALA A 137 24.69 -12.98 11.62
N TYR A 138 24.25 -13.22 10.40
CA TYR A 138 24.50 -12.31 9.27
C TYR A 138 23.94 -10.91 9.53
N GLY A 139 22.72 -10.83 10.06
CA GLY A 139 22.06 -9.59 10.44
C GLY A 139 22.86 -8.82 11.48
N VAL A 140 23.31 -9.49 12.56
CA VAL A 140 24.17 -8.89 13.59
C VAL A 140 25.46 -8.35 12.98
N GLU A 141 26.14 -9.11 12.13
CA GLU A 141 27.40 -8.67 11.52
C GLU A 141 27.23 -7.45 10.60
N VAL A 142 26.18 -7.43 9.78
CA VAL A 142 25.86 -6.26 8.96
C VAL A 142 25.55 -5.05 9.85
N MET A 143 24.79 -5.25 10.93
CA MET A 143 24.49 -4.17 11.87
C MET A 143 25.76 -3.65 12.55
N GLU A 144 26.70 -4.51 12.94
CA GLU A 144 27.98 -4.13 13.54
C GLU A 144 28.83 -3.30 12.58
N LEU A 145 28.90 -3.71 11.30
CA LEU A 145 29.53 -2.91 10.24
C LEU A 145 28.87 -1.53 10.09
N CYS A 146 27.55 -1.45 10.22
CA CYS A 146 26.78 -0.21 10.09
C CYS A 146 26.78 0.67 11.35
N THR A 147 27.21 0.15 12.50
CA THR A 147 27.32 0.91 13.77
C THR A 147 28.76 1.24 14.17
N GLY A 148 29.75 0.92 13.32
CA GLY A 148 31.16 1.22 13.55
C GLY A 148 31.52 2.70 13.45
N ASP A 149 32.81 2.99 13.24
CA ASP A 149 33.34 4.36 13.15
C ASP A 149 32.50 5.24 12.20
N PRO A 150 32.03 6.43 12.64
CA PRO A 150 31.30 7.39 11.82
C PRO A 150 31.92 7.78 10.49
N GLN A 151 33.23 7.67 10.35
CA GLN A 151 33.95 7.99 9.12
C GLN A 151 34.35 6.76 8.32
N SER A 152 33.99 5.56 8.78
CA SER A 152 34.27 4.33 8.02
C SER A 152 33.45 4.29 6.73
N PRO A 153 34.03 3.77 5.62
CA PRO A 153 33.30 3.57 4.38
C PRO A 153 32.02 2.74 4.55
N GLN A 154 32.04 1.76 5.44
CA GLN A 154 30.93 0.86 5.74
C GLN A 154 29.77 1.63 6.37
N GLN A 155 30.03 2.44 7.40
CA GLN A 155 28.97 3.22 8.03
C GLN A 155 28.36 4.24 7.07
N VAL A 156 29.18 4.88 6.22
CA VAL A 156 28.69 5.80 5.19
C VAL A 156 27.80 5.08 4.18
N ALA A 157 28.15 3.85 3.78
CA ALA A 157 27.36 3.05 2.85
C ALA A 157 26.02 2.58 3.44
N CYS A 158 25.96 2.30 4.74
CA CYS A 158 24.74 1.86 5.41
C CYS A 158 23.70 2.98 5.60
N ARG A 159 24.11 4.25 5.58
CA ARG A 159 23.20 5.39 5.74
C ARG A 159 22.45 5.65 4.45
N VAL A 160 21.29 5.02 4.29
CA VAL A 160 20.32 5.45 3.28
C VAL A 160 19.52 6.63 3.87
N ALA A 161 19.46 7.75 3.16
CA ALA A 161 18.63 8.93 3.50
C ALA A 161 18.88 9.62 4.86
N GLY A 162 20.04 9.41 5.50
CA GLY A 162 20.38 10.05 6.78
C GLY A 162 19.83 9.33 8.01
N ASP A 163 19.27 8.14 7.84
CA ASP A 163 18.80 7.31 8.95
C ASP A 163 19.97 6.83 9.81
N ALA A 164 19.75 6.79 11.13
CA ALA A 164 20.69 6.20 12.06
C ALA A 164 20.36 4.72 12.26
N VAL A 165 21.27 3.85 11.86
CA VAL A 165 21.26 2.45 12.29
C VAL A 165 21.77 2.44 13.72
N THR A 166 20.87 2.32 14.70
CA THR A 166 21.22 2.30 16.12
C THR A 166 21.04 0.90 16.67
N ARG A 167 22.07 0.39 17.35
CA ARG A 167 21.90 -0.76 18.23
C ARG A 167 21.00 -0.35 19.38
N ILE A 168 19.93 -1.11 19.66
CA ILE A 168 19.21 -0.96 20.92
C ILE A 168 20.09 -1.63 21.97
N ASP A 169 20.97 -0.84 22.58
CA ASP A 169 21.68 -1.26 23.78
C ASP A 169 20.63 -1.34 24.89
N ASN A 170 20.29 -2.55 25.31
CA ASN A 170 19.47 -2.75 26.51
C ASN A 170 20.36 -2.37 27.72
N PRO A 171 19.90 -1.52 28.65
CA PRO A 171 20.67 -1.17 29.86
C PRO A 171 20.98 -2.38 30.73
#